data_AF-A0A6G5A9J2-F1
#
_entry.id   AF-A0A6G5A9J2-F1
#
_cell.length_a   1.000
_cell.length_b   1.000
_cell.length_c   1.000
_cell.angle_alpha   90.00
_cell.angle_beta   90.00
_cell.angle_gamma   90.00
#
_symmetry.space_group_name_H-M   'P 1'
#
loop_
_entity.id
_entity.type
_entity.pdbx_description
1 polymer ?
#
loop_
_entity_poly.entity_id
_entity_poly.type
_entity_poly.pdbx_seq_one_letter_code
_entity_poly.pdbx_strand_id
1 'polypeptide(L)'
;MIKVDPDFITFEGIFAMLLSIKSKTSCGPDNIPNVFLRRYAESLARFLVEIFRSSLSQGIVPKDWLIARVVPVFKKGDNAIVTNYRPISLTVSCCKLMEHIISNYILNFLDERNILSPFQHGFRKGLSTTTQLITSIHSFSAVIDKSGQTDVVFIDFSKAFDRISHSKLIFKLNLLGLPSTIVNWIKSYLHSRVQFVDINGSHSDFLPVNSGVPQGSVLGPLLS
;
A
#
# COMPACT_ATOMS: atom_id res chain seq x y z
N MET A 1 -25.15 -2.31 -8.04
CA MET A 1 -23.71 -2.17 -7.73
C MET A 1 -23.55 -2.26 -6.22
N ILE A 2 -22.76 -3.20 -5.70
CA ILE A 2 -22.66 -3.44 -4.25
C ILE A 2 -21.95 -2.25 -3.59
N LYS A 3 -22.61 -1.64 -2.60
CA LYS A 3 -22.02 -0.64 -1.70
C LYS A 3 -21.67 -1.35 -0.40
N VAL A 4 -20.52 -0.98 0.18
CA VAL A 4 -20.12 -1.44 1.51
C VAL A 4 -20.55 -0.41 2.51
N ASP A 5 -21.21 -0.86 3.56
CA ASP A 5 -21.46 -0.07 4.75
C ASP A 5 -20.13 0.14 5.51
N PRO A 6 -19.73 1.38 5.82
CA PRO A 6 -18.50 1.65 6.54
C PRO A 6 -18.52 1.24 8.03
N ASP A 7 -19.52 0.49 8.49
CA ASP A 7 -19.64 -0.03 9.87
C ASP A 7 -18.39 -0.77 10.39
N PHE A 8 -17.60 -1.39 9.51
CA PHE A 8 -16.34 -2.04 9.89
C PHE A 8 -15.23 -1.04 10.31
N ILE A 9 -15.43 0.26 10.09
CA ILE A 9 -14.60 1.35 10.62
C ILE A 9 -15.17 1.72 11.99
N THR A 10 -14.56 1.18 13.05
CA THR A 10 -15.02 1.40 14.43
C THR A 10 -14.05 2.26 15.24
N PHE A 11 -14.57 2.87 16.32
CA PHE A 11 -13.75 3.62 17.26
C PHE A 11 -12.67 2.74 17.86
N GLU A 12 -13.02 1.54 18.32
CA GLU A 12 -12.11 0.58 18.96
C GLU A 12 -11.00 0.16 17.99
N GLY A 13 -11.35 -0.09 16.72
CA GLY A 13 -10.39 -0.43 15.68
C GLY A 13 -9.39 0.69 15.44
N ILE A 14 -9.86 1.92 15.24
CA ILE A 14 -8.98 3.07 15.01
C ILE A 14 -8.14 3.38 16.25
N PHE A 15 -8.73 3.33 17.44
CA PHE A 15 -8.03 3.55 18.70
C PHE A 15 -6.89 2.54 18.91
N ALA A 16 -7.16 1.25 18.69
CA ALA A 16 -6.15 0.19 18.76
C ALA A 16 -5.04 0.42 17.71
N MET A 17 -5.41 0.80 16.49
CA MET A 17 -4.43 1.12 15.45
C MET A 17 -3.53 2.29 15.87
N LEU A 18 -4.09 3.40 16.39
CA LEU A 18 -3.35 4.56 16.88
C LEU A 18 -2.37 4.21 18.00
N LEU A 19 -2.79 3.35 18.94
CA LEU A 19 -1.92 2.88 20.03
C LEU A 19 -0.75 2.01 19.53
N SER A 20 -0.96 1.29 18.42
CA SER A 20 0.02 0.38 17.82
C SER A 20 1.03 1.07 16.88
N ILE A 21 0.80 2.34 16.53
CA ILE A 21 1.68 3.07 15.60
C ILE A 21 3.09 3.18 16.21
N LYS A 22 4.10 2.88 15.38
CA LYS A 22 5.50 3.08 15.73
C LYS A 22 5.79 4.57 15.95
N SER A 23 6.17 4.90 17.17
CA SER A 23 6.40 6.27 17.63
C SER A 23 7.62 6.94 16.99
N LYS A 24 8.70 6.19 16.72
CA LYS A 24 9.96 6.72 16.15
C LYS A 24 10.04 6.49 14.64
N THR A 25 9.26 7.23 13.87
CA THR A 25 9.30 7.21 12.40
C THR A 25 9.22 8.63 11.85
N SER A 26 9.73 8.83 10.63
CA SER A 26 9.61 10.11 9.93
C SER A 26 8.16 10.52 9.72
N CYS A 27 7.86 11.81 9.88
CA CYS A 27 6.55 12.38 9.64
C CYS A 27 6.22 12.43 8.15
N GLY A 28 4.92 12.51 7.84
CA GLY A 28 4.45 12.84 6.50
C GLY A 28 4.60 14.33 6.19
N PRO A 29 4.02 14.79 5.06
CA PRO A 29 4.04 16.20 4.66
C PRO A 29 3.36 17.15 5.65
N ASP A 30 2.44 16.63 6.47
CA ASP A 30 1.71 17.33 7.53
C ASP A 30 2.57 17.67 8.76
N ASN A 31 3.78 17.13 8.85
CA ASN A 31 4.70 17.27 9.98
C ASN A 31 4.12 16.81 11.33
N ILE A 32 3.07 15.98 11.33
CA ILE A 32 2.49 15.43 12.56
C ILE A 32 3.25 14.15 12.94
N PRO A 33 3.95 14.11 14.09
CA PRO A 33 4.67 12.93 14.50
C PRO A 33 3.73 11.86 15.03
N ASN A 34 4.08 10.59 14.80
CA ASN A 34 3.31 9.45 15.29
C ASN A 34 3.20 9.40 16.83
N VAL A 35 4.17 9.98 17.56
CA VAL A 35 4.08 10.17 19.02
C VAL A 35 2.86 10.99 19.41
N PHE A 36 2.54 12.04 18.65
CA PHE A 36 1.37 12.87 18.90
C PHE A 36 0.09 12.06 18.67
N LEU A 37 -0.02 11.37 17.54
CA LEU A 37 -1.18 10.53 17.22
C LEU A 37 -1.43 9.47 18.30
N ARG A 38 -0.36 8.83 18.79
CA ARG A 38 -0.44 7.83 19.85
C ARG A 38 -0.82 8.44 21.20
N ARG A 39 -0.26 9.61 21.55
CA ARG A 39 -0.52 10.29 22.84
C ARG A 39 -1.97 10.75 22.97
N TYR A 40 -2.57 11.19 21.86
CA TYR A 40 -3.96 11.69 21.82
C TYR A 40 -4.91 10.70 21.14
N ALA A 41 -4.57 9.40 21.16
CA ALA A 41 -5.27 8.37 20.40
C ALA A 41 -6.78 8.34 20.67
N GLU A 42 -7.20 8.47 21.92
CA GLU A 42 -8.62 8.38 22.28
C GLU A 42 -9.43 9.52 21.67
N SER A 43 -8.96 10.76 21.83
CA SER A 43 -9.64 11.93 21.27
C SER A 43 -9.63 11.91 19.75
N LEU A 44 -8.47 11.57 19.14
CA LEU A 44 -8.31 11.54 17.69
C LEU A 44 -9.14 10.43 17.04
N ALA A 45 -9.28 9.26 17.68
CA ALA A 45 -10.06 8.15 17.16
C ALA A 45 -11.50 8.55 16.86
N ARG A 46 -12.14 9.36 17.73
CA ARG A 46 -13.53 9.83 17.52
C ARG A 46 -13.67 10.63 16.24
N PHE A 47 -12.73 11.54 15.96
CA PHE A 47 -12.76 12.34 14.73
C PHE A 47 -12.37 11.52 13.49
N LEU A 48 -11.39 10.63 13.63
CA LEU A 48 -10.92 9.81 12.52
C LEU A 48 -11.98 8.80 12.06
N VAL A 49 -12.82 8.27 12.96
CA VAL A 49 -13.98 7.43 12.58
C VAL A 49 -14.86 8.19 11.59
N GLU A 50 -15.29 9.40 11.94
CA GLU A 50 -16.19 10.19 11.10
C GLU A 50 -15.54 10.58 9.77
N ILE A 51 -14.27 10.96 9.79
CA ILE A 51 -13.50 11.29 8.58
C ILE A 51 -13.38 10.05 7.67
N PHE A 52 -13.04 8.90 8.23
CA PHE A 52 -12.81 7.67 7.45
C PHE A 52 -14.11 7.14 6.86
N ARG A 53 -15.19 7.13 7.63
CA ARG A 53 -16.53 6.73 7.16
C ARG A 53 -17.05 7.68 6.08
N SER A 54 -16.88 8.99 6.26
CA SER A 54 -17.27 9.99 5.27
C SER A 54 -16.45 9.85 3.99
N SER A 55 -15.13 9.70 4.11
CA SER A 55 -14.22 9.51 2.99
C SER A 55 -14.59 8.25 2.17
N LEU A 56 -14.86 7.12 2.84
CA LEU A 56 -15.22 5.87 2.19
C LEU A 56 -16.61 5.92 1.54
N SER A 57 -17.62 6.45 2.24
CA SER A 57 -19.00 6.51 1.72
C SER A 57 -19.11 7.41 0.49
N GLN A 58 -18.38 8.51 0.46
CA GLN A 58 -18.29 9.42 -0.68
C GLN A 58 -17.32 8.90 -1.77
N GLY A 59 -16.41 7.99 -1.41
CA GLY A 59 -15.33 7.54 -2.30
C GLY A 59 -14.30 8.63 -2.61
N ILE A 60 -14.12 9.59 -1.70
CA ILE A 60 -13.26 10.76 -1.86
C ILE A 60 -12.19 10.75 -0.77
N VAL A 61 -10.93 10.87 -1.16
CA VAL A 61 -9.79 11.00 -0.26
C VAL A 61 -9.54 12.47 0.09
N PRO A 62 -9.32 12.82 1.38
CA PRO A 62 -8.92 14.17 1.77
C PRO A 62 -7.70 14.66 0.96
N LYS A 63 -7.75 15.91 0.48
CA LYS A 63 -6.72 16.46 -0.42
C LYS A 63 -5.32 16.43 0.21
N ASP A 64 -5.22 16.68 1.51
CA ASP A 64 -3.95 16.66 2.25
C ASP A 64 -3.26 15.27 2.22
N TRP A 65 -4.03 14.19 2.04
CA TRP A 65 -3.51 12.82 1.96
C TRP A 65 -2.98 12.45 0.56
N LEU A 66 -3.28 13.28 -0.44
CA LEU A 66 -2.81 13.11 -1.82
C LEU A 66 -1.41 13.70 -2.04
N ILE A 67 -0.83 14.32 -1.01
CA ILE A 67 0.53 14.86 -1.01
C ILE A 67 1.49 13.80 -0.45
N ALA A 68 2.63 13.62 -1.10
CA ALA A 68 3.72 12.78 -0.61
C ALA A 68 5.05 13.55 -0.56
N ARG A 69 5.81 13.35 0.52
CA ARG A 69 7.20 13.81 0.64
C ARG A 69 8.11 12.66 0.21
N VAL A 70 8.89 12.86 -0.83
CA VAL A 70 9.82 11.85 -1.35
C VAL A 70 11.18 12.05 -0.71
N VAL A 71 11.66 11.03 0.00
CA VAL A 71 13.01 10.99 0.58
C VAL A 71 13.83 9.96 -0.20
N PRO A 72 14.89 10.38 -0.91
CA PRO A 72 15.80 9.45 -1.58
C PRO A 72 16.57 8.61 -0.57
N VAL A 73 16.44 7.29 -0.65
CA VAL A 73 17.21 6.34 0.17
C VAL A 73 18.23 5.63 -0.70
N PHE A 74 19.51 5.78 -0.37
CA PHE A 74 20.60 5.14 -1.11
C PHE A 74 20.46 3.61 -1.07
N LYS A 75 20.52 2.96 -2.23
CA LYS A 75 20.36 1.51 -2.37
C LYS A 75 21.71 0.78 -2.46
N LYS A 76 22.54 1.13 -3.44
CA LYS A 76 23.87 0.52 -3.71
C LYS A 76 24.60 1.27 -4.82
N GLY A 77 25.91 1.05 -4.97
CA GLY A 77 26.71 1.57 -6.08
C GLY A 77 27.31 2.94 -5.81
N ASP A 78 27.39 3.80 -6.82
CA ASP A 78 27.87 5.17 -6.68
C ASP A 78 26.75 6.09 -6.16
N ASN A 79 27.05 6.89 -5.13
CA ASN A 79 26.13 7.83 -4.52
C ASN A 79 25.94 9.12 -5.34
N ALA A 80 26.78 9.38 -6.35
CA ALA A 80 26.57 10.48 -7.29
C ALA A 80 25.47 10.18 -8.32
N ILE A 81 25.06 8.92 -8.47
CA ILE A 81 24.10 8.49 -9.49
C ILE A 81 22.68 8.40 -8.90
N VAL A 82 21.77 9.24 -9.40
CA VAL A 82 20.37 9.31 -8.92
C VAL A 82 19.63 7.97 -9.02
N THR A 83 19.89 7.16 -10.04
CA THR A 83 19.23 5.85 -10.24
C THR A 83 19.64 4.80 -9.19
N ASN A 84 20.68 5.06 -8.39
CA ASN A 84 21.10 4.24 -7.27
C ASN A 84 20.32 4.54 -5.97
N TYR A 85 19.36 5.47 -6.01
CA TYR A 85 18.46 5.79 -4.92
C TYR A 85 17.07 5.21 -5.15
N ARG A 86 16.40 4.87 -4.04
CA ARG A 86 14.97 4.54 -4.02
C ARG A 86 14.20 5.77 -3.54
N PRO A 87 13.21 6.26 -4.31
CA PRO A 87 12.35 7.34 -3.85
C PRO A 87 11.33 6.79 -2.85
N ILE A 88 11.53 7.01 -1.55
CA ILE A 88 10.54 6.58 -0.53
C ILE A 88 9.52 7.69 -0.32
N SER A 89 8.25 7.40 -0.61
CA SER A 89 7.13 8.30 -0.40
C SER A 89 6.64 8.24 1.04
N LEU A 90 6.91 9.30 1.80
CA LEU A 90 6.29 9.54 3.09
C LEU A 90 4.92 10.18 2.87
N THR A 91 3.86 9.40 3.12
CA THR A 91 2.47 9.86 3.14
C THR A 91 2.00 10.16 4.57
N VAL A 92 0.91 10.93 4.67
CA VAL A 92 0.24 11.27 5.94
C VAL A 92 -0.09 10.01 6.75
N SER A 93 0.23 9.99 8.03
CA SER A 93 0.02 8.81 8.89
C SER A 93 -1.45 8.41 9.00
N CYS A 94 -2.37 9.38 9.09
CA CYS A 94 -3.81 9.10 9.06
C CYS A 94 -4.26 8.45 7.74
N CYS A 95 -3.65 8.84 6.61
CA CYS A 95 -3.90 8.18 5.33
C CYS A 95 -3.45 6.71 5.39
N LYS A 96 -2.27 6.42 5.93
CA LYS A 96 -1.77 5.03 6.10
C LYS A 96 -2.70 4.17 6.96
N LEU A 97 -3.32 4.75 7.99
CA LEU A 97 -4.33 4.04 8.79
C LEU A 97 -5.53 3.64 7.93
N MET A 98 -6.05 4.58 7.14
CA MET A 98 -7.14 4.28 6.21
C MET A 98 -6.72 3.25 5.14
N GLU A 99 -5.50 3.36 4.60
CA GLU A 99 -4.93 2.38 3.69
C GLU A 99 -4.87 0.97 4.31
N HIS A 100 -4.49 0.83 5.58
CA HIS A 100 -4.51 -0.46 6.29
C HIS A 100 -5.93 -1.04 6.38
N ILE A 101 -6.92 -0.21 6.71
CA ILE A 101 -8.33 -0.63 6.78
C ILE A 101 -8.80 -1.14 5.41
N ILE A 102 -8.56 -0.38 4.35
CA ILE A 102 -8.94 -0.74 2.98
C ILE A 102 -8.17 -1.98 2.49
N SER A 103 -6.87 -2.06 2.78
CA SER A 103 -6.04 -3.21 2.43
C SER A 103 -6.55 -4.50 3.08
N ASN A 104 -6.88 -4.45 4.38
CA ASN A 104 -7.40 -5.60 5.09
C ASN A 104 -8.76 -6.03 4.54
N TYR A 105 -9.65 -5.08 4.24
CA TYR A 105 -10.93 -5.37 3.61
C TYR A 105 -10.75 -6.11 2.27
N ILE A 106 -9.86 -5.60 1.40
CA ILE A 106 -9.63 -6.19 0.08
C ILE A 106 -8.99 -7.57 0.21
N LEU A 107 -7.98 -7.73 1.07
CA LEU A 107 -7.34 -9.03 1.27
C LEU A 107 -8.33 -10.08 1.75
N ASN A 108 -9.18 -9.75 2.73
CA ASN A 108 -10.24 -10.66 3.18
C ASN A 108 -11.21 -10.99 2.04
N PHE A 109 -11.65 -9.99 1.26
CA PHE A 109 -12.52 -10.20 0.11
C PHE A 109 -11.92 -11.17 -0.92
N LEU A 110 -10.62 -11.02 -1.20
CA LEU A 110 -9.88 -11.85 -2.17
C LEU A 110 -9.64 -13.27 -1.64
N ASP A 111 -9.31 -13.42 -0.36
CA ASP A 111 -9.06 -14.70 0.30
C ASP A 111 -10.36 -15.51 0.43
N GLU A 112 -11.47 -14.90 0.86
CA GLU A 112 -12.79 -15.55 0.94
C GLU A 112 -13.27 -16.12 -0.40
N ARG A 113 -12.84 -15.51 -1.51
CA ARG A 113 -13.20 -15.91 -2.87
C ARG A 113 -12.13 -16.73 -3.57
N ASN A 114 -11.02 -17.05 -2.89
CA ASN A 114 -9.87 -17.74 -3.47
C ASN A 114 -9.38 -17.14 -4.80
N ILE A 115 -9.40 -15.80 -4.89
CA ILE A 115 -9.01 -15.08 -6.13
C ILE A 115 -7.50 -15.13 -6.35
N LEU A 116 -6.72 -15.06 -5.27
CA LEU A 116 -5.26 -15.07 -5.34
C LEU A 116 -4.74 -16.49 -5.58
N SER A 117 -3.74 -16.60 -6.47
CA SER A 117 -3.06 -17.87 -6.70
C SER A 117 -2.50 -18.45 -5.40
N PRO A 118 -2.64 -19.77 -5.15
CA PRO A 118 -2.00 -20.42 -4.00
C PRO A 118 -0.48 -20.30 -4.03
N PHE A 119 0.12 -20.08 -5.21
CA PHE A 119 1.56 -19.90 -5.38
C PHE A 119 2.01 -18.42 -5.30
N GLN A 120 1.10 -17.49 -5.00
CA GLN A 120 1.49 -16.11 -4.70
C GLN A 120 1.86 -16.00 -3.22
N HIS A 121 3.15 -15.93 -2.90
CA HIS A 121 3.62 -15.80 -1.50
C HIS A 121 3.87 -14.36 -1.07
N GLY A 122 4.14 -13.47 -2.03
CA GLY A 122 4.39 -12.05 -1.75
C GLY A 122 3.16 -11.39 -1.11
N PHE A 123 3.40 -10.66 -0.02
CA PHE A 123 2.40 -9.82 0.67
C PHE A 123 1.13 -10.55 1.14
N ARG A 124 1.19 -11.87 1.34
CA ARG A 124 0.09 -12.66 1.90
C ARG A 124 0.34 -13.05 3.35
N LYS A 125 -0.72 -13.02 4.15
CA LYS A 125 -0.65 -13.43 5.56
C LYS A 125 -0.29 -14.91 5.66
N GLY A 126 0.67 -15.23 6.52
CA GLY A 126 1.13 -16.61 6.73
C GLY A 126 2.04 -17.18 5.64
N LEU A 127 2.36 -16.41 4.59
CA LEU A 127 3.30 -16.80 3.55
C LEU A 127 4.56 -15.92 3.59
N SER A 128 5.67 -16.47 3.12
CA SER A 128 6.97 -15.82 3.12
C SER A 128 7.82 -16.32 1.94
N THR A 129 8.99 -15.70 1.76
CA THR A 129 9.99 -16.19 0.80
C THR A 129 10.46 -17.60 1.16
N THR A 130 10.49 -17.95 2.45
CA THR A 130 10.85 -19.28 2.92
C THR A 130 9.80 -20.32 2.52
N THR A 131 8.51 -20.02 2.68
CA THR A 131 7.47 -20.97 2.25
C THR A 131 7.47 -21.14 0.74
N GLN A 132 7.74 -20.07 -0.03
CA GLN A 132 7.87 -20.15 -1.49
C GLN A 132 9.03 -21.05 -1.91
N LEU A 133 10.19 -20.89 -1.25
CA LEU A 133 11.38 -21.67 -1.52
C LEU A 133 11.15 -23.15 -1.22
N ILE A 134 10.56 -23.46 -0.06
CA ILE A 134 10.25 -24.84 0.34
C ILE A 134 9.31 -25.50 -0.69
N THR A 135 8.22 -24.84 -1.08
CA THR A 135 7.27 -25.36 -2.07
C THR A 135 7.93 -25.58 -3.44
N SER A 136 8.84 -24.68 -3.84
CA SER A 136 9.57 -24.80 -5.10
C SER A 136 10.55 -25.97 -5.07
N ILE A 137 11.39 -26.08 -4.03
CA ILE A 137 12.34 -27.18 -3.86
C ILE A 137 11.62 -28.52 -3.83
N HIS A 138 10.52 -28.63 -3.07
CA HIS A 138 9.72 -29.85 -3.02
C HIS A 138 9.21 -30.27 -4.42
N SER A 139 8.71 -29.31 -5.20
CA SER A 139 8.24 -29.58 -6.57
C SER A 139 9.39 -30.05 -7.48
N PHE A 140 10.56 -29.42 -7.38
CA PHE A 140 11.73 -29.79 -8.17
C PHE A 140 12.25 -31.19 -7.81
N SER A 141 12.38 -31.49 -6.51
CA SER A 141 12.79 -32.81 -6.02
C SER A 141 11.86 -33.90 -6.53
N ALA A 142 10.54 -33.69 -6.47
CA ALA A 142 9.56 -34.68 -6.92
C ALA A 142 9.65 -35.01 -8.43
N VAL A 143 10.12 -34.07 -9.26
CA VAL A 143 10.38 -34.30 -10.69
C VAL A 143 11.69 -35.06 -10.88
N ILE A 144 12.73 -34.69 -10.13
CA ILE A 144 14.04 -35.34 -10.17
C ILE A 144 13.94 -36.81 -9.74
N ASP A 145 13.17 -37.12 -8.69
CA ASP A 145 12.95 -38.49 -8.20
C ASP A 145 12.33 -39.41 -9.27
N LYS A 146 11.62 -38.82 -10.24
CA LYS A 146 11.02 -39.51 -11.38
C LYS A 146 11.90 -39.47 -12.63
N SER A 147 13.18 -39.10 -12.49
CA SER A 147 14.13 -38.89 -13.58
C SER A 147 13.64 -37.89 -14.64
N GLY A 148 12.83 -36.91 -14.23
CA GLY A 148 12.34 -35.85 -15.09
C GLY A 148 13.26 -34.63 -15.12
N GLN A 149 12.95 -33.67 -16.00
CA GLN A 149 13.62 -32.38 -16.11
C GLN A 149 12.68 -31.25 -15.66
N THR A 150 13.24 -30.23 -15.00
CA THR A 150 12.54 -28.97 -14.69
C THR A 150 13.34 -27.80 -15.22
N ASP A 151 12.72 -26.97 -16.06
CA ASP A 151 13.27 -25.71 -16.53
C ASP A 151 12.63 -24.54 -15.79
N VAL A 152 13.42 -23.54 -15.41
CA VAL A 152 12.94 -22.39 -14.62
C VAL A 152 13.23 -21.08 -15.35
N VAL A 153 12.19 -20.26 -15.48
CA VAL A 153 12.29 -18.90 -16.05
C VAL A 153 12.02 -17.87 -14.96
N PHE A 154 13.00 -17.00 -14.72
CA PHE A 154 12.86 -15.89 -13.78
C PHE A 154 12.50 -14.61 -14.54
N ILE A 155 11.41 -13.95 -14.13
CA ILE A 155 10.91 -12.70 -14.71
C ILE A 155 10.92 -11.64 -13.61
N ASP A 156 11.55 -10.49 -13.87
CA ASP A 156 11.55 -9.34 -12.96
C ASP A 156 10.99 -8.10 -13.65
N PHE A 157 10.05 -7.42 -12.98
CA PHE A 157 9.40 -6.23 -13.50
C PHE A 157 10.20 -4.98 -13.12
N SER A 158 10.74 -4.31 -14.12
CA SER A 158 11.41 -3.01 -13.92
C SER A 158 10.43 -1.97 -13.39
N LYS A 159 10.75 -1.38 -12.23
CA LYS A 159 9.98 -0.29 -11.60
C LYS A 159 8.49 -0.63 -11.43
N ALA A 160 8.21 -1.81 -10.86
CA ALA A 160 6.86 -2.34 -10.70
C ALA A 160 5.88 -1.34 -10.05
N PHE A 161 6.31 -0.64 -8.98
CA PHE A 161 5.45 0.35 -8.32
C PHE A 161 5.24 1.64 -9.12
N ASP A 162 6.21 2.08 -9.93
CA ASP A 162 6.15 3.37 -10.63
C ASP A 162 5.34 3.31 -11.93
N ARG A 163 5.20 2.10 -12.51
CA ARG A 163 4.68 1.90 -13.87
C ARG A 163 3.23 1.40 -13.94
N ILE A 164 2.54 1.29 -12.82
CA ILE A 164 1.15 0.83 -12.80
C ILE A 164 0.26 1.86 -13.49
N SER A 165 -0.47 1.42 -14.51
CA SER A 165 -1.50 2.23 -15.15
C SER A 165 -2.74 2.28 -14.26
N HIS A 166 -3.11 3.48 -13.80
CA HIS A 166 -4.28 3.67 -12.95
C HIS A 166 -5.57 3.17 -13.61
N SER A 167 -5.77 3.46 -14.90
CA SER A 167 -6.97 3.02 -15.62
C SER A 167 -7.09 1.49 -15.70
N LYS A 168 -5.98 0.80 -16.01
CA LYS A 168 -5.95 -0.68 -16.03
C LYS A 168 -6.15 -1.29 -14.65
N LEU A 169 -5.55 -0.70 -13.62
CA LEU A 169 -5.75 -1.14 -12.23
C LEU A 169 -7.21 -1.01 -11.81
N ILE A 170 -7.82 0.16 -12.01
CA ILE A 170 -9.24 0.39 -11.67
C ILE A 170 -10.15 -0.56 -12.47
N PHE A 171 -9.88 -0.79 -13.75
CA PHE A 171 -10.61 -1.77 -14.56
C PHE A 171 -10.51 -3.19 -13.95
N LYS A 172 -9.31 -3.63 -13.57
CA LYS A 172 -9.10 -4.93 -12.93
C LYS A 172 -9.86 -5.04 -11.60
N LEU A 173 -9.81 -4.02 -10.75
CA LEU A 173 -10.52 -4.03 -9.47
C LEU A 173 -12.05 -4.15 -9.66
N ASN A 174 -12.61 -3.50 -10.68
CA ASN A 174 -14.02 -3.67 -11.04
C ASN A 174 -14.32 -5.09 -11.54
N LEU A 175 -13.47 -5.67 -12.38
CA LEU A 175 -13.63 -7.05 -12.87
C LEU A 175 -13.57 -8.09 -11.75
N LEU A 176 -12.77 -7.85 -10.71
CA LEU A 176 -12.72 -8.70 -9.52
C LEU A 176 -14.00 -8.65 -8.67
N GLY A 177 -14.94 -7.75 -8.99
CA GLY A 177 -16.20 -7.61 -8.28
C GLY A 177 -16.08 -6.88 -6.94
N LEU A 178 -15.00 -6.10 -6.74
CA LEU A 178 -14.86 -5.29 -5.53
C LEU A 178 -16.00 -4.27 -5.44
N PRO A 179 -16.46 -3.96 -4.21
CA PRO A 179 -17.51 -2.96 -4.03
C PRO A 179 -17.12 -1.59 -4.55
N SER A 180 -18.08 -0.91 -5.16
CA SER A 180 -17.85 0.39 -5.81
C SER A 180 -17.30 1.48 -4.89
N THR A 181 -17.68 1.48 -3.62
CA THR A 181 -17.16 2.43 -2.62
C THR A 181 -15.65 2.27 -2.43
N ILE A 182 -15.15 1.03 -2.35
CA ILE A 182 -13.73 0.70 -2.25
C ILE A 182 -13.00 1.10 -3.54
N VAL A 183 -13.54 0.73 -4.70
CA VAL A 183 -12.92 1.04 -6.00
C VAL A 183 -12.85 2.55 -6.23
N ASN A 184 -13.92 3.28 -5.91
CA ASN A 184 -13.95 4.74 -6.03
C ASN A 184 -12.95 5.40 -5.07
N TRP A 185 -12.86 4.91 -3.85
CA TRP A 185 -11.86 5.40 -2.90
C TRP A 185 -10.43 5.18 -3.41
N ILE A 186 -10.10 3.99 -3.95
CA ILE A 186 -8.78 3.73 -4.57
C ILE A 186 -8.56 4.63 -5.79
N LYS A 187 -9.58 4.82 -6.63
CA LYS A 187 -9.50 5.74 -7.77
C LYS A 187 -9.18 7.17 -7.30
N SER A 188 -9.86 7.65 -6.26
CA SER A 188 -9.57 8.96 -5.65
C SER A 188 -8.19 9.00 -5.01
N TYR A 189 -7.72 7.91 -4.40
CA TYR A 189 -6.40 7.81 -3.78
C TYR A 189 -5.26 7.94 -4.80
N LEU A 190 -5.44 7.39 -6.00
CA LEU A 190 -4.43 7.40 -7.07
C LEU A 190 -4.49 8.66 -7.94
N HIS A 191 -5.64 9.33 -8.01
CA HIS A 191 -5.85 10.48 -8.88
C HIS A 191 -5.38 11.79 -8.24
N SER A 192 -4.88 12.72 -9.08
CA SER A 192 -4.44 14.07 -8.67
C SER A 192 -3.48 14.12 -7.50
N ARG A 193 -2.65 13.07 -7.34
CA ARG A 193 -1.57 13.05 -6.35
C ARG A 193 -0.45 13.98 -6.78
N VAL A 194 0.15 14.63 -5.79
CA VAL A 194 1.35 15.45 -5.97
C VAL A 194 2.45 14.99 -5.01
N GLN A 195 3.69 15.19 -5.42
CA GLN A 195 4.84 14.88 -4.60
C GLN A 195 5.92 15.95 -4.71
N PHE A 196 6.77 16.06 -3.70
CA PHE A 196 7.97 16.89 -3.72
C PHE A 196 9.13 16.10 -3.10
N VAL A 197 10.35 16.41 -3.50
CA VAL A 197 11.57 15.79 -2.98
C VAL A 197 12.08 16.61 -1.80
N ASP A 198 12.43 15.95 -0.70
CA ASP A 198 13.08 16.53 0.47
C ASP A 198 14.49 15.95 0.64
N ILE A 199 15.50 16.82 0.61
CA ILE A 199 16.90 16.47 0.88
C ILE A 199 17.42 17.47 1.91
N ASN A 200 17.71 16.98 3.12
CA ASN A 200 18.28 17.78 4.21
C ASN A 200 17.51 19.08 4.50
N GLY A 201 16.17 19.05 4.39
CA GLY A 201 15.31 20.22 4.64
C GLY A 201 15.17 21.18 3.45
N SER A 202 15.84 20.90 2.33
CA SER A 202 15.59 21.59 1.06
C SER A 202 14.49 20.87 0.29
N HIS A 203 13.57 21.63 -0.30
CA HIS A 203 12.40 21.10 -0.99
C HIS A 203 12.44 21.43 -2.48
N SER A 204 12.06 20.47 -3.32
CA SER A 204 11.76 20.73 -4.72
C SER A 204 10.36 21.35 -4.87
N ASP A 205 10.06 21.79 -6.09
CA ASP A 205 8.67 22.07 -6.49
C ASP A 205 7.80 20.81 -6.41
N PHE A 206 6.49 21.03 -6.31
CA PHE A 206 5.50 19.96 -6.39
C PHE A 206 5.33 19.49 -7.83
N LEU A 207 5.34 18.17 -8.02
CA LEU A 207 5.09 17.53 -9.31
C LEU A 207 3.93 16.54 -9.22
N PRO A 208 3.10 16.43 -10.27
CA PRO A 208 2.02 15.46 -10.30
C PRO A 208 2.54 14.02 -10.46
N VAL A 209 1.83 13.06 -9.87
CA VAL A 209 2.10 11.62 -10.00
C VAL A 209 1.06 11.00 -10.94
N ASN A 210 1.46 10.78 -12.19
CA ASN A 210 0.53 10.35 -13.26
C ASN A 210 0.46 8.83 -13.44
N SER A 211 1.34 8.07 -12.78
CA SER A 211 1.36 6.61 -12.84
C SER A 211 1.93 6.02 -11.55
N GLY A 212 1.69 4.73 -11.35
CA GLY A 212 2.23 4.00 -10.23
C GLY A 212 1.46 4.17 -8.93
N VAL A 213 2.02 3.60 -7.88
CA VAL A 213 1.55 3.71 -6.49
C VAL A 213 2.70 4.22 -5.62
N PRO A 214 2.44 4.99 -4.55
CA PRO A 214 3.52 5.58 -3.77
C PRO A 214 4.42 4.50 -3.15
N GLN A 215 5.72 4.56 -3.39
CA GLN A 215 6.67 3.57 -2.87
C GLN A 215 6.83 3.74 -1.36
N GLY A 216 6.38 2.76 -0.58
CA GLY A 216 6.34 2.84 0.88
C GLY A 216 4.95 3.16 1.45
N SER A 217 3.92 3.23 0.59
CA SER A 217 2.53 3.18 1.04
C SER A 217 2.13 1.78 1.47
N VAL A 218 1.02 1.70 2.19
CA VAL A 218 0.47 0.44 2.70
C VAL A 218 -0.26 -0.31 1.59
N LEU A 219 -1.00 0.42 0.75
CA LEU A 219 -1.72 -0.18 -0.38
C LEU A 219 -0.82 -0.55 -1.55
N GLY A 220 0.37 0.05 -1.66
CA GLY A 220 1.26 -0.13 -2.80
C GLY A 220 1.49 -1.60 -3.17
N PRO A 221 1.93 -2.46 -2.24
CA PRO A 221 2.14 -3.89 -2.48
C PRO A 221 0.90 -4.68 -2.92
N LEU A 222 -0.28 -4.31 -2.45
CA LEU A 222 -1.53 -4.98 -2.81
C LEU A 222 -1.99 -4.60 -4.22
N LEU A 223 -1.73 -3.36 -4.62
CA LEU A 223 -2.17 -2.80 -5.89
C LEU A 223 -1.19 -3.03 -7.05
N SER A 224 0.05 -3.40 -6.76
CA SER A 224 1.10 -3.72 -7.74
C SER A 224 0.97 -5.09 -8.36
#